data_AF-A0ABD3G8J6-F1
#
_entry.id   AF-A0ABD3G8J6-F1
#
_cell.length_a   1.000
_cell.length_b   1.000
_cell.length_c   1.000
_cell.angle_alpha   90.00
_cell.angle_beta   90.00
_cell.angle_gamma   90.00
#
_symmetry.space_group_name_H-M   'P 1'
#
loop_
_entity.id
_entity.type
_entity.pdbx_description
1 polymer ?
#
loop_
_entity_poly.entity_id
_entity_poly.type
_entity_poly.pdbx_seq_one_letter_code
_entity_poly.pdbx_strand_id
1 'polypeptide(L)'
;MASVVGKRLSLHRIKIASRPNSVVAAVGPENSQQPIDPSIHRMIYFRTKKELSDLFVLAPVSLWGRRFNRLVFVLILLGFVDLAIETCDGPNMGSTDPGYPYLPSEKDHEIYDGLFAGFFTLEFLARIIQTKNIRAFVHDPYMWLDLIGISPWYISRIFEAVGNGVDEHYINLLRLLRTVRLALILRHYEQSKIMYLAIKASLRPLSITLFFLFTLVMILATAIFYAEPCYNVETCTFTDIFNSAYFVMLT
;
A
#
# COMPACT_ATOMS: atom_id res chain seq x y z
N MET A 1 31.84 -5.48 -33.61
CA MET A 1 30.94 -6.51 -34.17
C MET A 1 29.53 -6.22 -33.63
N ALA A 2 28.81 -5.19 -34.08
CA ALA A 2 28.12 -5.05 -35.37
C ALA A 2 27.12 -6.19 -35.63
N SER A 3 25.85 -5.80 -35.79
CA SER A 3 24.67 -6.58 -36.23
C SER A 3 23.85 -7.28 -35.14
N VAL A 4 22.81 -6.61 -34.61
CA VAL A 4 21.39 -6.95 -34.86
C VAL A 4 20.57 -5.68 -34.58
N VAL A 5 20.45 -4.86 -35.62
CA VAL A 5 19.54 -3.72 -35.70
C VAL A 5 18.20 -4.22 -36.26
N GLY A 6 17.10 -3.82 -35.63
CA GLY A 6 15.83 -3.59 -36.32
C GLY A 6 14.93 -4.80 -36.55
N LYS A 7 14.14 -5.18 -35.55
CA LYS A 7 12.80 -5.72 -35.81
C LYS A 7 11.76 -4.61 -35.65
N ARG A 8 11.31 -4.10 -36.80
CA ARG A 8 10.18 -3.20 -36.97
C ARG A 8 8.97 -3.68 -36.16
N LEU A 9 8.50 -2.82 -35.26
CA LEU A 9 7.13 -2.84 -34.74
C LEU A 9 6.18 -2.66 -35.93
N SER A 10 5.57 -3.75 -36.37
CA SER A 10 4.42 -3.74 -37.27
C SER A 10 3.21 -3.24 -36.47
N LEU A 11 3.03 -1.92 -36.44
CA LEU A 11 1.77 -1.30 -36.03
C LEU A 11 0.69 -1.74 -37.01
N HIS A 12 -0.05 -2.79 -36.66
CA HIS A 12 -1.29 -3.10 -37.33
C HIS A 12 -2.26 -1.95 -37.03
N ARG A 13 -2.36 -0.99 -37.97
CA ARG A 13 -3.43 0.00 -38.00
C ARG A 13 -4.74 -0.76 -38.13
N ILE A 14 -5.38 -1.04 -37.01
CA ILE A 14 -6.79 -1.40 -36.98
C ILE A 14 -7.53 -0.15 -37.42
N LYS A 15 -8.02 -0.14 -38.67
CA LYS A 15 -8.97 0.85 -39.15
C LYS A 15 -10.15 0.83 -38.19
N ILE A 16 -10.30 1.89 -37.40
CA ILE A 16 -11.56 2.20 -36.73
C ILE A 16 -12.54 2.47 -37.87
N ALA A 17 -13.39 1.50 -38.19
CA ALA A 17 -14.55 1.76 -39.04
C ALA A 17 -15.44 2.73 -38.28
N SER A 18 -15.40 4.00 -38.68
CA SER A 18 -16.39 5.00 -38.32
C SER A 18 -17.78 4.42 -38.60
N ARG A 19 -18.60 4.26 -37.54
CA ARG A 19 -20.02 3.97 -37.67
C ARG A 19 -20.62 4.98 -38.66
N PRO A 20 -21.26 4.57 -39.77
CA PRO A 20 -22.09 5.50 -40.51
C PRO A 20 -23.30 5.87 -39.65
N ASN A 21 -23.48 7.17 -39.42
CA ASN A 21 -24.57 7.77 -38.64
C ASN A 21 -25.97 7.64 -39.29
N SER A 22 -26.21 6.64 -40.13
CA SER A 22 -27.43 6.52 -40.93
C SER A 22 -28.44 5.49 -40.43
N VAL A 23 -28.29 4.96 -39.20
CA VAL A 23 -29.22 3.94 -38.65
C VAL A 23 -30.05 4.49 -37.46
N VAL A 24 -30.05 5.81 -37.22
CA VAL A 24 -30.84 6.41 -36.12
C VAL A 24 -32.26 6.82 -36.55
N ALA A 25 -32.64 6.67 -37.82
CA ALA A 25 -33.99 6.95 -38.27
C ALA A 25 -34.72 5.66 -38.66
N ALA A 26 -35.81 5.38 -37.93
CA ALA A 26 -36.83 4.35 -38.15
C ALA A 26 -36.57 2.96 -37.54
N VAL A 27 -36.93 2.78 -36.27
CA VAL A 27 -37.63 1.58 -35.79
C VAL A 27 -38.60 2.00 -34.67
N GLY A 28 -39.88 1.62 -34.81
CA GLY A 28 -40.96 1.83 -33.84
C GLY A 28 -40.88 0.91 -32.62
N PRO A 29 -41.97 0.77 -31.83
CA PRO A 29 -41.93 0.10 -30.55
C PRO A 29 -42.00 -1.42 -30.76
N GLU A 30 -40.84 -2.07 -30.81
CA GLU A 30 -40.78 -3.52 -30.87
C GLU A 30 -39.67 -4.06 -29.97
N ASN A 31 -40.10 -4.84 -28.97
CA ASN A 31 -39.27 -5.72 -28.15
C ASN A 31 -38.20 -6.39 -29.00
N SER A 32 -36.95 -6.00 -28.81
CA SER A 32 -35.82 -6.68 -29.41
C SER A 32 -34.71 -6.78 -28.36
N GLN A 33 -34.76 -7.85 -27.58
CA GLN A 33 -33.54 -8.52 -27.14
C GLN A 33 -32.76 -8.88 -28.42
N GLN A 34 -31.94 -7.94 -28.90
CA GLN A 34 -30.94 -8.24 -29.92
C GLN A 34 -30.05 -9.35 -29.37
N PRO A 35 -29.93 -10.50 -30.07
CA PRO A 35 -29.10 -11.58 -29.62
C PRO A 35 -27.66 -11.06 -29.60
N ILE A 36 -27.10 -10.90 -28.40
CA ILE A 36 -25.71 -10.48 -28.22
C ILE A 36 -24.87 -11.57 -28.91
N ASP A 37 -24.28 -11.22 -30.05
CA ASP A 37 -23.57 -12.16 -30.91
C ASP A 37 -22.51 -12.93 -30.10
N PRO A 38 -22.56 -14.27 -30.05
CA PRO A 38 -21.62 -15.08 -29.27
C PRO A 38 -20.16 -14.86 -29.69
N SER A 39 -19.91 -14.35 -30.89
CA SER A 39 -18.58 -13.97 -31.38
C SER A 39 -17.97 -12.80 -30.60
N ILE A 40 -18.79 -11.82 -30.18
CA ILE A 40 -18.36 -10.63 -29.43
C ILE A 40 -17.97 -11.02 -28.00
N HIS A 41 -18.77 -11.87 -27.35
CA HIS A 41 -18.45 -12.41 -26.02
C HIS A 41 -17.13 -13.18 -26.01
N ARG A 42 -16.92 -13.98 -27.05
CA ARG A 42 -15.68 -14.75 -27.24
C ARG A 42 -14.48 -13.82 -27.45
N MET A 43 -14.65 -12.74 -28.22
CA MET A 43 -13.62 -11.71 -28.41
C MET A 43 -13.25 -10.97 -27.12
N ILE A 44 -14.25 -10.55 -26.34
CA ILE A 44 -14.03 -9.89 -25.05
C ILE A 44 -13.33 -10.85 -24.09
N TYR A 45 -13.79 -12.09 -23.98
CA TYR A 45 -13.16 -13.12 -23.15
C TYR A 45 -11.69 -13.35 -23.52
N PHE A 46 -11.38 -13.53 -24.81
CA PHE A 46 -10.00 -13.75 -25.24
C PHE A 46 -9.11 -12.53 -25.04
N ARG A 47 -9.64 -11.32 -25.23
CA ARG A 47 -8.91 -10.08 -24.94
C ARG A 47 -8.62 -9.97 -23.44
N THR A 48 -9.62 -10.13 -22.58
CA THR A 48 -9.43 -10.04 -21.12
C THR A 48 -8.52 -11.16 -20.61
N LYS A 49 -8.64 -12.38 -21.14
CA LYS A 49 -7.76 -13.51 -20.79
C LYS A 49 -6.32 -13.27 -21.21
N LYS A 50 -6.10 -12.65 -22.37
CA LYS A 50 -4.76 -12.30 -22.85
C LYS A 50 -4.14 -11.18 -22.02
N GLU A 51 -4.89 -10.12 -21.73
CA GLU A 51 -4.44 -9.03 -20.85
C GLU A 51 -4.14 -9.55 -19.43
N LEU A 52 -4.98 -10.44 -18.88
CA LEU A 52 -4.72 -11.12 -17.61
C LEU A 52 -3.48 -12.02 -17.70
N SER A 53 -3.34 -12.81 -18.77
CA SER A 53 -2.17 -13.68 -18.98
C SER A 53 -0.89 -12.86 -19.07
N ASP A 54 -0.89 -11.75 -19.81
CA ASP A 54 0.26 -10.86 -19.96
C ASP A 54 0.57 -10.10 -18.66
N LEU A 55 -0.44 -9.89 -17.79
CA LEU A 55 -0.27 -9.38 -16.42
C LEU A 55 0.37 -10.42 -15.47
N PHE A 56 0.07 -11.71 -15.67
CA PHE A 56 0.59 -12.81 -14.86
C PHE A 56 1.91 -13.41 -15.37
N VAL A 57 2.24 -13.21 -16.65
CA VAL A 57 3.54 -13.57 -17.23
C VAL A 57 4.54 -12.49 -16.84
N LEU A 58 4.98 -12.58 -15.59
CA LEU A 58 6.16 -11.88 -15.09
C LEU A 58 7.36 -12.29 -15.95
N ALA A 59 8.17 -11.32 -16.35
CA ALA A 59 9.39 -11.57 -17.08
C ALA A 59 10.21 -12.63 -16.33
N PRO A 60 10.80 -13.65 -16.99
CA PRO A 60 11.52 -14.71 -16.30
C PRO A 60 12.77 -14.12 -15.65
N VAL A 61 12.62 -13.66 -14.41
CA VAL A 61 13.72 -13.29 -13.54
C VAL A 61 14.56 -14.54 -13.32
N SER A 62 15.88 -14.36 -13.43
CA SER A 62 16.85 -15.42 -13.17
C SER A 62 16.54 -16.12 -11.83
N LEU A 63 16.87 -17.40 -11.70
CA LEU A 63 16.69 -18.14 -10.45
C LEU A 63 17.29 -17.40 -9.24
N TRP A 64 18.42 -16.72 -9.47
CA TRP A 64 19.07 -15.86 -8.50
C TRP A 64 18.25 -14.62 -8.13
N GLY A 65 17.65 -13.93 -9.10
CA GLY A 65 16.76 -12.80 -8.83
C GLY A 65 15.55 -13.20 -7.98
N ARG A 66 14.96 -14.37 -8.23
CA ARG A 66 13.86 -14.89 -7.39
C ARG A 66 14.30 -15.25 -5.98
N ARG A 67 15.48 -15.86 -5.83
CA ARG A 67 16.03 -16.18 -4.50
C ARG A 67 16.35 -14.91 -3.72
N PHE A 68 16.94 -13.91 -4.38
CA PHE A 68 17.22 -12.61 -3.80
C PHE A 68 15.93 -11.92 -3.35
N ASN A 69 14.92 -11.81 -4.23
CA ASN A 69 13.65 -11.16 -3.87
C ASN A 69 12.93 -11.85 -2.69
N ARG A 70 12.99 -13.19 -2.62
CA ARG A 70 12.48 -13.95 -1.46
C ARG A 70 13.28 -13.67 -0.19
N LEU A 71 14.60 -13.57 -0.30
CA LEU A 71 15.47 -13.25 0.84
C LEU A 71 15.13 -11.86 1.38
N VAL A 72 15.04 -10.84 0.53
CA VAL A 72 14.68 -9.48 0.95
C VAL A 72 13.31 -9.48 1.63
N PHE A 73 12.33 -10.18 1.06
CA PHE A 73 11.01 -10.32 1.66
C PHE A 73 11.05 -10.97 3.06
N VAL A 74 11.82 -12.04 3.23
CA VAL A 74 12.01 -12.68 4.55
C VAL A 74 12.68 -11.72 5.54
N LEU A 75 13.67 -10.93 5.12
CA LEU A 75 14.29 -9.93 5.99
C LEU A 75 13.32 -8.83 6.43
N ILE A 76 12.43 -8.38 5.53
CA ILE A 76 11.38 -7.42 5.91
C ILE A 76 10.43 -8.02 6.95
N LEU A 77 10.03 -9.29 6.78
CA LEU A 77 9.19 -9.98 7.77
C LEU A 77 9.92 -10.16 9.11
N LEU A 78 11.20 -10.50 9.10
CA LEU A 78 12.00 -10.59 10.33
C LEU A 78 12.08 -9.23 11.03
N GLY A 79 12.25 -8.13 10.29
CA GLY A 79 12.21 -6.78 10.85
C GLY A 79 10.84 -6.36 11.40
N PHE A 80 9.74 -6.94 10.89
CA PHE A 80 8.41 -6.76 11.50
C PHE A 80 8.26 -7.55 12.80
N VAL A 81 8.76 -8.78 12.83
CA VAL A 81 8.75 -9.60 14.05
C VAL A 81 9.59 -8.93 15.14
N ASP A 82 10.76 -8.40 14.80
CA ASP A 82 11.61 -7.65 15.73
C ASP A 82 10.88 -6.42 16.29
N LEU A 83 10.21 -5.64 15.43
CA LEU A 83 9.36 -4.53 15.86
C LEU A 83 8.22 -4.99 16.80
N ALA A 84 7.57 -6.10 16.50
CA ALA A 84 6.49 -6.64 17.33
C ALA A 84 7.02 -7.10 18.69
N ILE A 85 8.20 -7.73 18.73
CA ILE A 85 8.87 -8.12 19.97
C ILE A 85 9.19 -6.89 20.81
N GLU A 86 9.62 -5.78 20.18
CA GLU A 86 9.93 -4.56 20.91
C GLU A 86 8.70 -3.90 21.54
N THR A 87 7.50 -4.15 21.01
CA THR A 87 6.24 -3.70 21.64
C THR A 87 5.81 -4.56 22.83
N CYS A 88 6.41 -5.73 23.02
CA CYS A 88 6.16 -6.54 24.21
C CYS A 88 6.84 -5.92 25.43
N ASP A 89 6.29 -6.19 26.61
CA ASP A 89 6.86 -5.77 27.90
C ASP A 89 8.11 -6.61 28.22
N GLY A 90 9.23 -6.23 27.60
CA GLY A 90 10.53 -6.85 27.74
C GLY A 90 11.52 -5.99 28.51
N PRO A 91 12.79 -6.40 28.58
CA PRO A 91 13.86 -5.66 29.26
C PRO A 91 14.15 -4.28 28.65
N ASN A 92 13.61 -4.00 27.47
CA ASN A 92 13.76 -2.76 26.70
C ASN A 92 12.98 -1.55 27.27
N MET A 93 11.92 -1.77 28.05
CA MET A 93 11.08 -0.69 28.61
C MET A 93 11.61 -0.12 29.93
N GLY A 94 12.74 -0.61 30.44
CA GLY A 94 13.31 -0.17 31.71
C GLY A 94 12.46 -0.50 32.94
N SER A 95 11.48 -1.41 32.79
CA SER A 95 10.66 -1.90 33.90
C SER A 95 11.50 -2.77 34.85
N THR A 96 11.27 -2.62 36.15
CA THR A 96 11.95 -3.40 37.20
C THR A 96 11.52 -4.88 37.19
N ASP A 97 10.34 -5.19 36.63
CA ASP A 97 9.81 -6.56 36.51
C ASP A 97 9.16 -6.72 35.12
N PRO A 98 9.94 -7.06 34.07
CA PRO A 98 9.40 -7.23 32.73
C PRO A 98 8.60 -8.53 32.63
N GLY A 99 7.42 -8.48 32.01
CA GLY A 99 6.59 -9.68 31.79
C GLY A 99 7.29 -10.78 30.97
N TYR A 100 8.27 -10.41 30.12
CA TYR A 100 9.03 -11.35 29.29
C TYR A 100 10.55 -11.10 29.37
N PRO A 101 11.24 -11.58 30.43
CA PRO A 101 12.66 -11.30 30.65
C PRO A 101 13.62 -11.99 29.67
N TYR A 102 13.15 -12.97 28.90
CA TYR A 102 13.94 -13.67 27.89
C TYR A 102 14.00 -12.94 26.53
N LEU A 103 13.28 -11.82 26.38
CA LEU A 103 13.30 -11.04 25.16
C LEU A 103 14.59 -10.23 25.01
N PRO A 104 14.96 -9.82 23.78
CA PRO A 104 16.17 -9.05 23.52
C PRO A 104 16.17 -7.72 24.29
N SER A 105 17.37 -7.26 24.66
CA SER A 105 17.54 -5.96 25.31
C SER A 105 17.47 -4.82 24.30
N GLU A 106 17.35 -3.57 24.77
CA GLU A 106 17.37 -2.36 23.91
C GLU A 106 18.59 -2.35 22.96
N LYS A 107 19.76 -2.72 23.48
CA LYS A 107 21.00 -2.80 22.69
C LYS A 107 20.94 -3.83 21.57
N ASP A 108 20.26 -4.95 21.80
CA ASP A 108 20.14 -6.01 20.80
C ASP A 108 19.24 -5.54 19.65
N HIS A 109 18.12 -4.88 19.98
CA HIS A 109 17.24 -4.26 19.00
C HIS A 109 17.96 -3.18 18.17
N GLU A 110 18.78 -2.34 18.80
CA GLU A 110 19.60 -1.36 18.09
C GLU A 110 20.56 -2.00 17.07
N ILE A 111 21.14 -3.15 17.41
CA ILE A 111 22.03 -3.91 16.51
C ILE A 111 21.23 -4.50 15.35
N TYR A 112 20.08 -5.13 15.62
CA TYR A 112 19.23 -5.69 14.58
C TYR A 112 18.72 -4.63 13.61
N ASP A 113 18.24 -3.49 14.12
CA ASP A 113 17.80 -2.37 13.30
C ASP A 113 18.93 -1.81 12.42
N GLY A 114 20.17 -1.74 12.94
CA GLY A 114 21.34 -1.36 12.16
C GLY A 114 21.72 -2.35 11.07
N LEU A 115 21.62 -3.66 11.35
CA LEU A 115 21.85 -4.71 10.36
C LEU A 115 20.82 -4.65 9.23
N PHE A 116 19.54 -4.48 9.55
CA PHE A 116 18.48 -4.34 8.55
C PHE A 116 18.66 -3.06 7.72
N ALA A 117 18.93 -1.92 8.36
CA ALA A 117 19.20 -0.66 7.67
C ALA A 117 20.40 -0.80 6.73
N GLY A 118 21.50 -1.40 7.18
CA GLY A 118 22.68 -1.69 6.36
C GLY A 118 22.36 -2.56 5.13
N PHE A 119 21.57 -3.62 5.30
CA PHE A 119 21.19 -4.47 4.18
C PHE A 119 20.29 -3.73 3.16
N PHE A 120 19.28 -3.00 3.63
CA PHE A 120 18.39 -2.23 2.73
C PHE A 120 19.10 -1.07 2.04
N THR A 121 20.10 -0.45 2.67
CA THR A 121 20.91 0.57 1.99
C THR A 121 21.78 -0.01 0.89
N LEU A 122 22.36 -1.19 1.08
CA LEU A 122 23.08 -1.88 0.01
C LEU A 122 22.16 -2.25 -1.15
N GLU A 123 20.94 -2.73 -0.87
CA GLU A 123 19.93 -3.00 -1.89
C GLU A 123 19.54 -1.74 -2.66
N PHE A 124 19.28 -0.64 -1.94
CA PHE A 124 18.95 0.66 -2.52
C PHE A 124 20.09 1.23 -3.38
N LEU A 125 21.34 1.16 -2.91
CA LEU A 125 22.51 1.59 -3.67
C LEU A 125 22.75 0.73 -4.92
N ALA A 126 22.62 -0.60 -4.80
CA ALA A 126 22.72 -1.50 -5.95
C ALA A 126 21.68 -1.17 -7.02
N ARG A 127 20.49 -0.72 -6.63
CA ARG A 127 19.43 -0.27 -7.54
C ARG A 127 19.75 1.07 -8.20
N ILE A 128 20.34 2.01 -7.47
CA ILE A 128 20.83 3.27 -8.03
C ILE A 128 21.87 3.00 -9.13
N ILE A 129 22.86 2.14 -8.84
CA ILE A 129 23.94 1.82 -9.77
C ILE A 129 23.42 1.13 -11.05
N GLN A 130 22.40 0.28 -10.93
CA GLN A 130 21.79 -0.40 -12.08
C GLN A 130 20.92 0.53 -12.95
N THR A 131 20.46 1.65 -12.40
CA THR A 131 19.51 2.52 -13.09
C THR A 131 20.24 3.51 -14.00
N LYS A 132 20.03 3.37 -15.32
CA LYS A 132 20.69 4.23 -16.33
C LYS A 132 20.17 5.67 -16.37
N ASN A 133 18.95 5.92 -15.90
CA ASN A 133 18.28 7.23 -16.00
C ASN A 133 17.80 7.73 -14.62
N ILE A 134 18.53 8.67 -14.03
CA ILE A 134 18.22 9.23 -12.69
C ILE A 134 16.86 9.96 -12.67
N ARG A 135 16.44 10.59 -13.77
CA ARG A 135 15.11 11.25 -13.82
C ARG A 135 13.95 10.28 -13.70
N ALA A 136 14.06 9.12 -14.35
CA ALA A 136 13.04 8.07 -14.24
C ALA A 136 13.05 7.45 -12.84
N PHE A 137 14.24 7.39 -12.22
CA PHE A 137 14.44 6.90 -10.87
C PHE A 137 13.76 7.79 -9.81
N VAL A 138 13.98 9.11 -9.85
CA VAL A 138 13.39 10.06 -8.89
C VAL A 138 11.87 10.16 -8.99
N HIS A 139 11.31 9.90 -10.18
CA HIS A 139 9.86 9.91 -10.40
C HIS A 139 9.18 8.57 -10.01
N ASP A 140 9.94 7.58 -9.56
CA ASP A 140 9.39 6.31 -9.08
C ASP A 140 8.92 6.44 -7.62
N PRO A 141 7.62 6.33 -7.31
CA PRO A 141 7.13 6.40 -5.93
C PRO A 141 7.72 5.31 -5.03
N TYR A 142 8.10 4.16 -5.60
CA TYR A 142 8.69 3.07 -4.82
C TYR A 142 10.11 3.39 -4.32
N MET A 143 10.83 4.29 -5.00
CA MET A 143 12.13 4.78 -4.53
C MET A 143 11.98 5.62 -3.26
N TRP A 144 10.97 6.49 -3.22
CA TRP A 144 10.69 7.31 -2.05
C TRP A 144 10.28 6.47 -0.85
N LEU A 145 9.49 5.41 -1.07
CA LEU A 145 9.13 4.47 -0.02
C LEU A 145 10.36 3.76 0.56
N ASP A 146 11.29 3.29 -0.27
CA ASP A 146 12.53 2.69 0.22
C ASP A 146 13.37 3.69 1.02
N LEU A 147 13.52 4.91 0.52
CA LEU A 147 14.29 5.96 1.19
C LEU A 147 13.69 6.30 2.57
N ILE A 148 12.37 6.42 2.64
CA ILE A 148 11.66 6.70 3.90
C ILE A 148 11.74 5.49 4.85
N GLY A 149 11.75 4.26 4.35
CA GLY A 149 11.91 3.08 5.21
C GLY A 149 13.32 2.89 5.77
N ILE A 150 14.34 3.36 5.04
CA ILE A 150 15.75 3.31 5.46
C ILE A 150 16.10 4.43 6.44
N SER A 151 15.50 5.62 6.27
CA SER A 151 15.89 6.84 6.97
C SER A 151 15.83 6.80 8.51
N PRO A 152 14.91 6.09 9.19
CA PRO A 152 14.70 6.26 10.64
C PRO A 152 15.93 5.92 11.47
N TRP A 153 16.65 4.86 11.11
CA TRP A 153 17.87 4.45 11.82
C TRP A 153 19.00 5.48 11.67
N TYR A 154 19.23 5.98 10.46
CA TYR A 154 20.26 7.00 10.20
C TYR A 154 19.93 8.32 10.91
N ILE A 155 18.66 8.71 10.89
CA ILE A 155 18.20 9.92 11.55
C ILE A 155 18.42 9.81 13.07
N SER A 156 18.05 8.68 13.70
CA SER A 156 18.30 8.46 15.13
C SER A 156 19.77 8.62 15.49
N ARG A 157 20.67 7.98 14.74
CA ARG A 157 22.12 8.05 14.98
C ARG A 157 22.70 9.45 14.78
N ILE A 158 22.20 10.21 13.81
CA ILE A 158 22.62 11.61 13.64
C ILE A 158 22.16 12.46 14.83
N PHE A 159 20.92 12.28 15.30
CA PHE A 159 20.41 13.03 16.46
C PHE A 159 21.20 12.70 17.74
N GLU A 160 21.48 11.42 18.00
CA GLU A 160 22.34 10.99 19.11
C GLU A 160 23.75 11.61 19.03
N ALA A 161 24.35 11.62 17.83
CA ALA A 161 25.71 12.14 17.63
C ALA A 161 25.83 13.67 17.74
N VAL A 162 24.77 14.40 17.36
CA VAL A 162 24.74 15.87 17.41
C VAL A 162 24.56 16.38 18.85
N GLY A 163 24.12 15.52 19.80
CA GLY A 163 24.07 15.85 21.22
C GLY A 163 23.11 16.99 21.58
N ASN A 164 22.29 17.44 20.64
CA ASN A 164 21.21 18.39 20.92
C ASN A 164 20.17 17.63 21.73
N GLY A 165 19.77 18.16 22.89
CA GLY A 165 18.72 17.58 23.73
C GLY A 165 17.38 17.56 22.99
N VAL A 166 17.22 16.60 22.09
CA VAL A 166 15.99 16.39 21.33
C VAL A 166 14.93 15.96 22.32
N ASP A 167 13.78 16.63 22.31
CA ASP A 167 12.65 16.22 23.15
C ASP A 167 12.33 14.75 22.89
N GLU A 168 12.10 13.97 23.96
CA GLU A 168 11.71 12.55 23.89
C GLU A 168 10.55 12.31 22.93
N HIS A 169 9.69 13.32 22.74
CA HIS A 169 8.58 13.28 21.80
C HIS A 169 9.03 13.07 20.34
N TYR A 170 10.09 13.74 19.89
CA TYR A 170 10.61 13.56 18.53
C TYR A 170 11.27 12.19 18.35
N ILE A 171 11.96 11.70 19.39
CA ILE A 171 12.56 10.37 19.40
C ILE A 171 11.45 9.31 19.29
N ASN A 172 10.36 9.47 20.04
CA ASN A 172 9.19 8.59 19.96
C ASN A 172 8.50 8.64 18.59
N LEU A 173 8.42 9.81 17.97
CA LEU A 173 7.88 9.93 16.61
C LEU A 173 8.79 9.25 15.57
N LEU A 174 10.11 9.38 15.70
CA LEU A 174 11.08 8.68 14.86
C LEU A 174 10.97 7.15 15.02
N ARG A 175 10.72 6.67 16.25
CA ARG A 175 10.43 5.26 16.54
C ARG A 175 9.15 4.78 15.85
N LEU A 176 8.13 5.63 15.68
CA LEU A 176 6.94 5.28 14.90
C LEU A 176 7.23 5.26 13.39
N LEU A 177 8.07 6.18 12.90
CA LEU A 177 8.43 6.25 11.48
C LEU A 177 9.15 4.99 10.97
N ARG A 178 9.83 4.23 11.82
CA ARG A 178 10.42 2.93 11.41
C ARG A 178 9.37 1.93 10.91
N THR A 179 8.13 2.00 11.39
CA THR A 179 7.04 1.12 10.91
C THR A 179 6.69 1.37 9.45
N VAL A 180 7.03 2.55 8.91
CA VAL A 180 6.86 2.87 7.49
C VAL A 180 7.70 1.94 6.61
N ARG A 181 8.77 1.32 7.15
CA ARG A 181 9.53 0.29 6.41
C ARG A 181 8.68 -0.91 6.00
N LEU A 182 7.56 -1.16 6.68
CA LEU A 182 6.58 -2.19 6.28
C LEU A 182 5.88 -1.84 4.96
N ALA A 183 5.80 -0.57 4.59
CA ALA A 183 5.30 -0.16 3.29
C ALA A 183 6.18 -0.69 2.14
N LEU A 184 7.45 -1.05 2.38
CA LEU A 184 8.31 -1.70 1.37
C LEU A 184 7.78 -3.08 0.97
N ILE A 185 6.96 -3.73 1.80
CA ILE A 185 6.28 -4.99 1.45
C ILE A 185 5.40 -4.81 0.21
N LEU A 186 4.75 -3.64 0.08
CA LEU A 186 3.83 -3.33 -1.03
C LEU A 186 4.49 -3.42 -2.40
N ARG A 187 5.81 -3.20 -2.47
CA ARG A 187 6.60 -3.28 -3.69
C ARG A 187 7.02 -4.71 -4.05
N HIS A 188 7.25 -5.56 -3.06
CA HIS A 188 7.75 -6.92 -3.27
C HIS A 188 6.70 -7.85 -3.89
N TYR A 189 5.44 -7.52 -3.70
CA TYR A 189 4.34 -8.20 -4.36
C TYR A 189 4.03 -7.53 -5.70
N GLU A 190 4.43 -8.16 -6.81
CA GLU A 190 4.02 -7.71 -8.15
C GLU A 190 2.49 -7.72 -8.32
N GLN A 191 1.79 -8.49 -7.46
CA GLN A 191 0.33 -8.50 -7.36
C GLN A 191 -0.27 -7.23 -6.74
N SER A 192 0.52 -6.36 -6.10
CA SER A 192 0.02 -5.10 -5.51
C SER A 192 -0.56 -4.17 -6.58
N LYS A 193 -0.07 -4.24 -7.82
CA LYS A 193 -0.65 -3.54 -8.98
C LYS A 193 -2.07 -4.01 -9.30
N ILE A 194 -2.33 -5.31 -9.16
CA ILE A 194 -3.65 -5.91 -9.39
C ILE A 194 -4.60 -5.46 -8.28
N MET A 195 -4.14 -5.51 -7.03
CA MET A 195 -4.91 -5.03 -5.89
C MET A 195 -5.22 -3.53 -6.02
N TYR A 196 -4.23 -2.72 -6.41
CA TYR A 196 -4.42 -1.29 -6.66
C TYR A 196 -5.42 -1.04 -7.79
N LEU A 197 -5.33 -1.79 -8.89
CA LEU A 197 -6.29 -1.67 -10.00
C LEU A 197 -7.70 -2.09 -9.57
N ALA A 198 -7.81 -3.16 -8.78
CA ALA A 198 -9.08 -3.63 -8.23
C ALA A 198 -9.70 -2.58 -7.31
N ILE A 199 -8.91 -2.04 -6.37
CA ILE A 199 -9.32 -0.93 -5.49
C ILE A 199 -9.77 0.25 -6.34
N LYS A 200 -8.97 0.68 -7.33
CA LYS A 200 -9.30 1.82 -8.19
C LYS A 200 -10.59 1.59 -8.98
N ALA A 201 -10.83 0.37 -9.46
CA ALA A 201 -12.06 0.01 -10.14
C ALA A 201 -13.27 0.03 -9.19
N SER A 202 -13.08 -0.40 -7.93
CA SER A 202 -14.14 -0.40 -6.92
C SER A 202 -14.33 0.94 -6.19
N LEU A 203 -13.39 1.90 -6.30
CA LEU A 203 -13.48 3.20 -5.62
C LEU A 203 -14.72 4.00 -6.05
N ARG A 204 -15.12 3.93 -7.33
CA ARG A 204 -16.28 4.68 -7.83
C ARG A 204 -17.62 4.25 -7.19
N PRO A 205 -17.97 2.95 -7.12
CA PRO A 205 -19.16 2.51 -6.38
C PRO A 205 -18.98 2.59 -4.85
N LEU A 206 -17.75 2.42 -4.34
CA LEU A 206 -17.47 2.51 -2.91
C LEU A 206 -17.60 3.93 -2.37
N SER A 207 -17.19 4.95 -3.14
CA SER A 207 -17.26 6.35 -2.68
C SER A 207 -18.69 6.82 -2.43
N ILE A 208 -19.63 6.46 -3.31
CA ILE A 208 -21.05 6.80 -3.10
C ILE A 208 -21.64 6.05 -1.90
N THR A 209 -21.25 4.79 -1.71
CA THR A 209 -21.68 3.99 -0.56
C THR A 209 -21.14 4.57 0.75
N LEU A 210 -19.86 4.96 0.79
CA LEU A 210 -19.25 5.63 1.94
C LEU A 210 -19.90 6.98 2.25
N PHE A 211 -20.30 7.75 1.22
CA PHE A 211 -21.00 9.01 1.43
C PHE A 211 -22.35 8.80 2.14
N PHE A 212 -23.13 7.82 1.71
CA PHE A 212 -24.39 7.48 2.38
C PHE A 212 -24.17 6.92 3.78
N LEU A 213 -23.18 6.05 3.97
CA LEU A 213 -22.81 5.51 5.28
C LEU A 213 -22.43 6.65 6.25
N PHE A 214 -21.54 7.55 5.83
CA PHE A 214 -21.13 8.69 6.65
C PHE A 214 -22.31 9.58 7.02
N THR A 215 -23.17 9.91 6.05
CA THR A 215 -24.37 10.74 6.29
C THR A 215 -25.33 10.06 7.27
N LEU A 216 -25.55 8.75 7.11
CA LEU A 216 -26.41 7.95 8.00
C LEU A 216 -25.85 7.92 9.42
N VAL A 217 -24.54 7.65 9.58
CA VAL A 217 -23.86 7.64 10.88
C VAL A 217 -24.00 9.01 11.56
N MET A 218 -23.80 10.12 10.84
CA MET A 218 -23.92 11.46 11.43
C MET A 218 -25.35 11.80 11.84
N ILE A 219 -26.36 11.41 11.06
CA ILE A 219 -27.78 11.63 11.41
C ILE A 219 -28.16 10.82 12.65
N LEU A 220 -27.81 9.53 12.68
CA LEU A 220 -28.11 8.66 13.82
C LEU A 220 -27.33 9.06 15.08
N ALA A 221 -26.06 9.46 14.93
CA ALA A 221 -25.26 9.99 16.03
C ALA A 221 -25.90 11.23 16.65
N THR A 222 -26.41 12.14 15.81
CA THR A 222 -27.12 13.33 16.27
C THR A 222 -28.44 12.96 16.96
N ALA A 223 -29.19 12.00 16.41
CA ALA A 223 -30.44 11.54 17.00
C ALA A 223 -30.23 10.91 18.39
N ILE A 224 -29.21 10.05 18.54
CA ILE A 224 -28.86 9.42 19.82
C ILE A 224 -28.36 10.46 20.82
N PHE A 225 -27.49 11.38 20.40
CA PHE A 225 -27.00 12.45 21.25
C PHE A 225 -28.14 13.33 21.81
N TYR A 226 -29.18 13.60 21.01
CA TYR A 226 -30.36 14.31 21.50
C TYR A 226 -31.35 13.43 22.27
N ALA A 227 -31.40 12.13 21.99
CA ALA A 227 -32.25 11.18 22.71
C ALA A 227 -31.73 10.89 24.13
N GLU A 228 -30.42 10.97 24.36
CA GLU A 228 -29.77 10.85 25.67
C GLU A 228 -29.19 12.20 26.13
N PRO A 229 -30.04 13.11 26.68
CA PRO A 229 -29.57 14.40 27.15
C PRO A 229 -28.60 14.27 28.33
N CYS A 230 -27.45 14.91 28.18
CA CYS A 230 -26.38 14.94 29.17
C CYS A 230 -26.68 15.99 30.26
N TYR A 231 -27.16 15.55 31.44
CA TYR A 231 -27.41 16.44 32.57
C TYR A 231 -26.22 16.56 33.54
N ASN A 232 -25.39 15.51 33.64
CA ASN A 232 -24.19 15.47 34.46
C ASN A 232 -23.00 15.06 33.60
N VAL A 233 -21.96 15.87 33.56
CA VAL A 233 -20.76 15.63 32.73
C VAL A 233 -19.96 14.40 33.17
N GLU A 234 -20.03 14.02 34.45
CA GLU A 234 -19.25 12.89 35.00
C GLU A 234 -19.87 11.51 34.72
N THR A 235 -21.17 11.43 34.43
CA THR A 235 -21.90 10.15 34.18
C THR A 235 -22.44 10.04 32.76
N CYS A 236 -21.97 10.91 31.86
CA CYS A 236 -22.50 11.03 30.52
C CYS A 236 -21.98 9.91 29.62
N THR A 237 -22.89 9.13 29.02
CA THR A 237 -22.57 8.07 28.05
C THR A 237 -22.05 8.67 26.74
N PHE A 238 -22.71 9.71 26.25
CA PHE A 238 -22.38 10.40 25.01
C PHE A 238 -21.95 11.85 25.28
N THR A 239 -20.63 12.06 25.39
CA THR A 239 -20.05 13.39 25.63
C THR A 239 -20.20 14.34 24.44
N ASP A 240 -20.04 13.81 23.23
CA ASP A 240 -20.02 14.56 21.98
C ASP A 240 -20.68 13.78 20.85
N ILE A 241 -21.03 14.48 19.77
CA ILE A 241 -21.55 13.88 18.54
C ILE A 241 -20.57 12.86 17.95
N PHE A 242 -19.25 13.09 18.06
CA PHE A 242 -18.24 12.14 17.56
C PHE A 242 -18.16 10.85 18.38
N ASN A 243 -18.33 10.93 19.69
CA ASN A 243 -18.41 9.75 20.55
C ASN A 243 -19.68 8.94 20.25
N SER A 244 -20.80 9.63 20.03
CA SER A 244 -22.05 9.02 19.55
C SER A 244 -21.88 8.37 18.17
N ALA A 245 -21.15 9.01 17.26
CA ALA A 245 -20.86 8.47 15.94
C ALA A 245 -19.96 7.23 16.00
N TYR A 246 -19.00 7.19 16.92
CA TYR A 246 -18.20 5.98 17.17
C TYR A 246 -19.07 4.81 17.63
N PHE A 247 -19.97 5.05 18.57
CA PHE A 247 -20.93 4.03 19.03
C PHE A 247 -21.85 3.54 17.91
N VAL A 248 -22.40 4.45 17.10
CA VAL A 248 -23.23 4.10 15.93
C VAL A 248 -22.42 3.33 14.88
N MET A 249 -21.14 3.63 14.70
CA MET A 249 -20.28 2.92 13.75
C MET A 249 -19.90 1.51 14.22
N LEU A 250 -19.79 1.31 15.53
CA LEU A 250 -19.56 -0.01 16.13
C LEU A 250 -20.78 -0.93 16.07
N THR A 251 -21.97 -0.33 16.06
CA THR A 251 -23.26 -1.04 16.09
C THR A 251 -23.69 -1.44 14.68
#